data_AF-A0A7C2APJ2-F1
#
_entry.id   AF-A0A7C2APJ2-F1
#
_cell.length_a   1.000
_cell.length_b   1.000
_cell.length_c   1.000
_cell.angle_alpha   90.00
_cell.angle_beta   90.00
_cell.angle_gamma   90.00
#
_symmetry.space_group_name_H-M   'P 1'
#
loop_
_entity.id
_entity.type
_entity.pdbx_description
1 polymer ?
#
loop_
_entity_poly.entity_id
_entity_poly.type
_entity_poly.pdbx_seq_one_letter_code
_entity_poly.pdbx_strand_id
1 'polypeptide(L)' 'MESTNVSIGLLNPKNPENVGSVMRAAGNYRVEQIFYTGTRYPRALSYQPRTVDTHRKVSQGVTVTQVSSLLEKITEQQKI' A
#
# COMPACT_ATOMS: atom_id res chain seq x y z
N MET A 1 -16.81 -1.32 -20.62
CA MET A 1 -16.39 -2.20 -19.50
C MET A 1 -16.25 -1.32 -18.28
N GLU A 2 -17.08 -1.54 -17.26
CA GLU A 2 -16.95 -0.86 -15.97
C GLU A 2 -15.57 -1.20 -15.38
N SER A 3 -14.70 -0.21 -15.21
CA SER A 3 -13.40 -0.41 -14.57
C SER A 3 -13.59 -0.52 -13.07
N THR A 4 -13.47 -1.74 -12.53
CA THR A 4 -13.50 -1.95 -11.08
C THR A 4 -12.20 -1.46 -10.47
N ASN A 5 -12.25 -0.36 -9.71
CA ASN A 5 -11.08 0.17 -9.01
C ASN A 5 -10.95 -0.53 -7.64
N VAL A 6 -9.82 -1.20 -7.42
CA VAL A 6 -9.51 -1.94 -6.19
C VAL A 6 -8.31 -1.28 -5.51
N SER A 7 -8.45 -1.04 -4.21
CA SER A 7 -7.40 -0.47 -3.35
C SER A 7 -7.15 -1.39 -2.15
N ILE A 8 -5.93 -1.36 -1.61
CA ILE A 8 -5.56 -2.14 -0.42
C ILE A 8 -5.37 -1.20 0.77
N GLY A 9 -5.97 -1.53 1.92
CA GLY A 9 -5.78 -0.81 3.17
C GLY A 9 -4.91 -1.60 4.16
N LEU A 10 -3.87 -0.97 4.72
CA LEU A 10 -2.98 -1.55 5.72
C LEU A 10 -3.10 -0.79 7.06
N LEU A 11 -3.50 -1.48 8.13
CA LEU A 11 -3.59 -0.90 9.46
C LEU A 11 -2.24 -0.98 10.19
N ASN A 12 -1.63 0.19 10.44
CA ASN A 12 -0.38 0.34 11.19
C ASN A 12 0.69 -0.75 10.87
N PRO A 13 1.09 -0.89 9.59
CA PRO A 13 1.93 -2.00 9.15
C PRO A 13 3.26 -2.05 9.91
N LYS A 14 3.67 -3.27 10.29
CA LYS A 14 4.77 -3.50 11.23
C LYS A 14 6.13 -3.06 10.71
N ASN A 15 6.46 -3.40 9.46
CA ASN A 15 7.80 -3.20 8.90
C ASN A 15 7.74 -3.01 7.37
N PRO A 16 8.82 -2.51 6.73
CA PRO A 16 8.88 -2.29 5.30
C PRO A 16 8.78 -3.57 4.47
N GLU A 17 9.24 -4.70 4.99
CA GLU A 17 9.20 -6.00 4.29
C GLU A 17 7.77 -6.51 4.05
N ASN A 18 6.89 -6.35 5.06
CA ASN A 18 5.47 -6.66 4.91
C ASN A 18 4.81 -5.74 3.87
N VAL A 19 5.13 -4.44 3.91
CA VAL A 19 4.62 -3.48 2.91
C VAL A 19 5.12 -3.82 1.51
N GLY A 20 6.40 -4.19 1.37
CA GLY A 20 6.97 -4.62 0.10
C GLY A 20 6.34 -5.89 -0.46
N SER A 21 5.97 -6.84 0.40
CA SER A 21 5.22 -8.04 0.00
C SER A 21 3.84 -7.69 -0.55
N VAL A 22 3.15 -6.74 0.07
CA VAL A 22 1.85 -6.24 -0.41
C VAL A 22 2.00 -5.47 -1.72
N MET A 23 3.02 -4.61 -1.87
CA MET A 23 3.32 -3.94 -3.14
C MET A 23 3.56 -4.93 -4.29
N ARG A 24 4.27 -6.04 -4.01
CA ARG A 24 4.47 -7.10 -4.99
C ARG A 24 3.15 -7.77 -5.38
N ALA A 25 2.28 -8.05 -4.42
CA ALA A 25 0.96 -8.61 -4.71
C ALA A 25 0.13 -7.61 -5.54
N ALA A 26 0.11 -6.34 -5.16
CA ALA A 26 -0.60 -5.27 -5.86
C ALA A 26 -0.19 -5.18 -7.33
N GLY A 27 1.10 -5.25 -7.64
CA GLY A 27 1.59 -5.25 -9.02
C GLY A 27 1.12 -6.46 -9.85
N ASN A 28 0.99 -7.64 -9.23
CA ASN A 28 0.48 -8.83 -9.93
C ASN A 28 -1.04 -8.77 -10.15
N TYR A 29 -1.79 -8.17 -9.22
CA TYR A 29 -3.24 -8.04 -9.30
C TYR A 29 -3.72 -6.73 -9.92
N ARG A 30 -2.80 -5.90 -10.44
CA ARG A 30 -3.09 -4.58 -11.04
C ARG A 30 -3.85 -3.65 -10.08
N VAL A 31 -3.55 -3.72 -8.79
CA VAL A 31 -4.00 -2.75 -7.80
C VAL A 31 -3.13 -1.51 -7.90
N GLU A 32 -3.74 -0.34 -8.05
CA GLU A 32 -3.03 0.92 -8.26
C GLU A 32 -2.66 1.63 -6.95
N GLN A 33 -3.44 1.39 -5.89
CA GLN A 33 -3.38 2.19 -4.66
C GLN A 33 -3.33 1.31 -3.40
N ILE A 34 -2.34 1.60 -2.55
CA ILE A 34 -2.23 1.08 -1.20
C ILE A 34 -2.29 2.27 -0.23
N PHE A 35 -3.22 2.22 0.71
CA PHE A 35 -3.33 3.17 1.80
C PHE A 35 -2.85 2.52 3.09
N TYR A 36 -2.14 3.26 3.93
CA TYR A 36 -1.79 2.78 5.26
C TYR A 36 -2.03 3.83 6.34
N THR A 37 -2.35 3.36 7.54
CA THR A 37 -2.46 4.21 8.74
C THR A 37 -1.29 3.95 9.69
N GLY A 38 -1.14 4.80 10.71
CA GLY A 38 -0.21 4.58 11.80
C GLY A 38 1.25 4.94 11.49
N THR A 39 2.11 4.72 12.48
CA THR A 39 3.49 5.27 12.51
C THR A 39 4.57 4.20 12.49
N ARG A 40 4.23 2.91 12.61
CA ARG A 40 5.22 1.83 12.65
C ARG A 40 6.03 1.73 11.36
N TYR A 41 5.38 1.81 10.21
CA TYR A 41 6.06 1.75 8.91
C TYR A 41 7.03 2.92 8.66
N PRO A 42 6.63 4.20 8.75
CA PRO A 42 7.58 5.31 8.56
C PRO A 42 8.70 5.30 9.60
N ARG A 43 8.42 4.89 10.84
CA ARG A 43 9.44 4.69 11.86
C ARG A 43 10.41 3.56 11.51
N ALA A 44 9.92 2.44 10.98
CA ALA A 44 10.79 1.34 10.58
C ALA A 44 11.65 1.71 9.36
N LEU A 45 11.12 2.49 8.42
CA LEU A 45 11.89 3.05 7.30
C LEU A 45 13.04 3.94 7.77
N SER A 46 12.83 4.76 8.82
CA SER A 46 13.90 5.62 9.34
C SER A 46 15.07 4.86 9.97
N TYR A 47 14.85 3.62 10.44
CA TYR A 47 15.91 2.76 10.99
C TYR A 47 16.52 1.81 9.95
N GLN A 48 15.86 1.59 8.82
CA GLN A 48 16.32 0.77 7.71
C GLN A 48 16.36 1.61 6.42
N PRO A 49 17.33 2.55 6.30
CA PRO A 49 17.48 3.37 5.11
C PRO A 49 17.89 2.56 3.87
N ARG A 50 18.42 1.34 4.06
CA ARG A 50 18.57 0.36 2.99
C ARG A 50 17.19 -0.24 2.70
N THR A 51 16.41 0.50 1.92
CA THR A 51 15.07 0.15 1.48
C THR A 51 15.04 -1.27 0.93
N VAL A 52 13.98 -2.00 1.27
CA VAL A 52 13.57 -3.20 0.53
C VAL A 52 13.53 -2.82 -0.94
N ASP A 53 14.35 -3.49 -1.74
CA ASP A 53 14.46 -3.29 -3.18
C ASP A 53 13.18 -3.82 -3.83
N THR A 54 12.09 -3.06 -3.69
CA THR A 54 10.77 -3.34 -4.25
C THR A 54 10.73 -3.03 -5.76
N HIS A 55 11.86 -2.62 -6.34
CA HIS A 55 12.12 -2.33 -7.76
C HIS A 55 12.01 -3.55 -8.70
N ARG A 56 11.20 -4.57 -8.38
CA ARG A 56 10.69 -5.41 -9.48
C ARG A 56 9.80 -4.53 -10.34
N LYS A 57 10.06 -4.50 -11.65
CA LYS A 57 9.26 -3.78 -12.68
C LYS A 57 7.74 -3.91 -12.49
N VAL A 58 7.29 -5.05 -11.93
CA VAL A 58 5.90 -5.38 -11.61
C VAL A 58 5.23 -4.38 -10.65
N SER A 59 5.98 -3.74 -9.76
CA SER A 59 5.43 -2.81 -8.76
C SER A 59 5.44 -1.33 -9.20
N GLN A 60 5.96 -1.01 -10.39
CA GLN A 60 6.24 0.39 -10.81
C GLN A 60 5.00 1.29 -10.93
N GLY A 61 3.79 0.72 -10.98
CA GLY A 61 2.53 1.47 -11.01
C GLY A 61 1.79 1.57 -9.67
N VAL A 62 2.32 0.95 -8.60
CA VAL A 62 1.62 0.89 -7.30
C VAL A 62 2.04 2.06 -6.42
N THR A 63 1.06 2.86 -5.99
CA THR A 63 1.27 3.97 -5.05
C THR A 63 1.03 3.52 -3.61
N VAL A 64 1.84 4.02 -2.67
CA VAL A 64 1.68 3.75 -1.23
C VAL A 64 1.56 5.08 -0.49
N THR A 65 0.41 5.34 0.13
CA THR A 65 0.08 6.63 0.73
C THR A 65 -0.33 6.48 2.20
N GLN A 66 0.23 7.33 3.07
CA GLN A 66 -0.21 7.41 4.46
C GLN A 66 -1.52 8.20 4.58
N VAL A 67 -2.46 7.70 5.37
CA VAL A 67 -3.71 8.37 5.70
C VAL A 67 -4.00 8.31 7.20
N SER A 68 -4.78 9.27 7.70
CA SER A 68 -5.30 9.30 9.08
C SER A 68 -6.29 8.16 9.32
N SER A 69 -7.19 7.94 8.37
CA SER A 69 -8.23 6.91 8.41
C SER A 69 -8.37 6.26 7.05
N LEU A 70 -8.52 4.93 7.03
CA LEU A 70 -8.81 4.20 5.78
C LEU A 70 -10.23 4.50 5.29
N LEU A 71 -11.17 4.76 6.20
CA LEU A 71 -12.57 5.01 5.87
C LEU A 71 -12.75 6.29 5.04
N GLU A 72 -11.89 7.29 5.25
CA GLU A 72 -11.90 8.55 4.48
C GLU A 72 -11.53 8.36 3.01
N LYS A 73 -10.95 7.21 2.65
CA LYS A 73 -10.58 6.87 1.26
C LYS A 73 -11.58 5.95 0.58
N ILE A 74 -12.62 5.53 1.29
CA ILE A 74 -13.66 4.65 0.76
C ILE A 74 -14.78 5.56 0.23
N THR A 75 -15.13 5.42 -1.03
CA THR A 75 -16.32 6.08 -1.58
C THR A 75 -17.58 5.28 -1.24
N GLU A 76 -18.75 5.92 -1.18
CA GLU A 76 -20.02 5.27 -0.83
C GLU A 76 -20.39 4.07 -1.73
N GLN A 77 -19.76 3.98 -2.91
CA GLN A 77 -19.97 2.91 -3.88
C GLN A 77 -19.01 1.72 -3.71
N GLN A 78 -18.01 1.83 -2.84
CA GLN A 78 -17.02 0.77 -2.60
C GLN A 78 -17.48 -0.18 -1.50
N LYS A 79 -17.31 -1.48 -1.74
CA LYS A 79 -17.53 -2.53 -0.76
C LYS A 79 -16.23 -2.83 -0.02
N ILE A 80 -16.31 -3.04 1.29
CA ILE A 80 -15.20 -3.41 2.18
C ILE A 80 -15.22 -4.92 2.40
#